data_AF-A0A9D2E6T0-F1
#
_entry.id   AF-A0A9D2E6T0-F1
#
_cell.length_a   1.000
_cell.length_b   1.000
_cell.length_c   1.000
_cell.angle_alpha   90.00
_cell.angle_beta   90.00
_cell.angle_gamma   90.00
#
_symmetry.space_group_name_H-M   'P 1'
#
loop_
_entity.id
_entity.type
_entity.pdbx_description
1 polymer ?
#
loop_
_entity_poly.entity_id
_entity_poly.type
_entity_poly.pdbx_seq_one_letter_code
_entity_poly.pdbx_strand_id
1 'polypeptide(L)' 'MDQAKTGRFIAARRKELGLTQRQLAEKLSISDKTVSKWECGGSLR' A
#
# COMPACT_ATOMS: atom_id res chain seq x y z
N MET A 1 15.67 -6.72 2.06
CA MET A 1 14.34 -6.75 1.39
C MET A 1 14.06 -5.37 0.83
N ASP A 2 13.86 -5.28 -0.49
CA ASP A 2 13.60 -4.00 -1.17
C ASP A 2 12.16 -3.53 -0.89
N GLN A 3 11.97 -2.66 0.09
CA GLN A 3 10.65 -2.11 0.44
C GLN A 3 9.96 -1.46 -0.77
N ALA A 4 10.74 -0.91 -1.71
CA ALA A 4 10.26 -0.36 -2.98
C ALA A 4 9.63 -1.41 -3.93
N LYS A 5 10.16 -2.65 -3.98
CA LYS A 5 9.57 -3.73 -4.78
C LYS A 5 8.26 -4.19 -4.17
N THR A 6 8.23 -4.37 -2.85
CA THR A 6 7.01 -4.77 -2.13
C THR A 6 5.92 -3.71 -2.27
N GLY A 7 6.27 -2.43 -2.16
CA GLY A 7 5.34 -1.31 -2.35
C GLY A 7 4.69 -1.28 -3.73
N ARG A 8 5.49 -1.41 -4.79
CA ARG A 8 4.98 -1.50 -6.16
C ARG A 8 4.09 -2.71 -6.37
N PHE A 9 4.44 -3.86 -5.78
CA PHE A 9 3.65 -5.08 -5.89
C PHE A 9 2.28 -4.92 -5.21
N ILE A 10 2.24 -4.36 -4.00
CA ILE A 10 1.00 -4.08 -3.28
C ILE A 10 0.13 -3.10 -4.08
N ALA A 11 0.73 -2.06 -4.65
CA ALA A 11 0.01 -1.09 -5.47
C ALA A 11 -0.58 -1.71 -6.75
N ALA A 12 0.17 -2.58 -7.42
CA ALA A 12 -0.29 -3.30 -8.59
C ALA A 12 -1.47 -4.22 -8.24
N ARG A 13 -1.34 -5.03 -7.17
CA ARG A 13 -2.41 -5.90 -6.69
C ARG A 13 -3.65 -5.15 -6.23
N ARG A 14 -3.46 -4.02 -5.54
CA ARG A 14 -4.56 -3.13 -5.15
C ARG A 14 -5.34 -2.66 -6.38
N LYS A 15 -4.64 -2.23 -7.44
CA LYS A 15 -5.24 -1.77 -8.69
C LYS A 15 -5.94 -2.90 -9.45
N GLU A 16 -5.36 -4.08 -9.53
CA GLU A 16 -6.01 -5.27 -10.13
C GLU A 16 -7.32 -5.60 -9.44
N LEU A 17 -7.36 -5.47 -8.11
CA LEU A 17 -8.55 -5.74 -7.31
C LEU A 17 -9.54 -4.56 -7.27
N GLY A 18 -9.24 -3.43 -7.93
CA GLY A 18 -10.07 -2.22 -7.90
C GLY A 18 -10.20 -1.58 -6.51
N LEU A 19 -9.28 -1.89 -5.58
CA LEU A 19 -9.37 -1.45 -4.19
C LEU A 19 -8.77 -0.05 -4.01
N THR A 20 -9.29 0.71 -3.07
CA THR A 20 -8.66 1.95 -2.60
C THR A 20 -7.65 1.63 -1.49
N GLN A 21 -6.73 2.56 -1.19
CA GLN A 21 -5.77 2.38 -0.09
C GLN A 21 -6.49 2.13 1.24
N ARG A 22 -7.61 2.84 1.48
CA ARG A 22 -8.45 2.66 2.65
C ARG A 22 -9.10 1.28 2.70
N GLN A 23 -9.69 0.81 1.60
CA GLN A 23 -10.28 -0.54 1.56
C GLN A 23 -9.26 -1.65 1.78
N LEU A 24 -8.05 -1.49 1.22
CA LEU A 24 -6.95 -2.41 1.47
C LEU A 24 -6.52 -2.36 2.94
N ALA A 25 -6.44 -1.16 3.53
CA ALA A 25 -6.11 -0.96 4.93
C ALA A 25 -7.16 -1.58 5.87
N GLU A 26 -8.45 -1.41 5.57
CA GLU A 26 -9.57 -2.03 6.30
C GLU A 26 -9.51 -3.56 6.24
N LYS A 27 -9.24 -4.14 5.07
CA LYS A 27 -9.08 -5.60 4.90
C LYS A 27 -7.89 -6.18 5.67
N LEU A 28 -6.81 -5.40 5.78
CA LEU A 28 -5.60 -5.78 6.51
C LEU A 28 -5.66 -5.37 7.98
N SER A 29 -6.74 -4.69 8.40
CA SER A 29 -6.91 -4.12 9.74
C SER A 29 -5.73 -3.22 10.17
N ILE A 30 -5.18 -2.46 9.21
CA ILE A 30 -4.11 -1.49 9.40
C ILE A 30 -4.58 -0.09 9.04
N SER A 31 -3.79 0.93 9.36
CA SER A 31 -4.07 2.31 8.90
C SER A 31 -3.76 2.49 7.41
N ASP A 32 -4.56 3.32 6.74
CA ASP A 32 -4.33 3.76 5.36
C ASP A 32 -2.95 4.43 5.18
N LYS A 33 -2.46 5.09 6.24
CA LYS A 33 -1.09 5.63 6.31
C LYS A 33 -0.03 4.55 6.16
N THR A 34 -0.25 3.35 6.70
CA THR A 34 0.66 2.21 6.57
C THR A 34 0.69 1.71 5.13
N VAL A 35 -0.48 1.58 4.49
CA VAL A 35 -0.60 1.21 3.07
C VAL A 35 0.08 2.25 2.17
N SER A 36 -0.11 3.54 2.45
CA SER A 36 0.58 4.63 1.74
C SER A 36 2.10 4.56 1.92
N LYS A 37 2.58 4.24 3.13
CA LYS A 37 4.01 4.07 3.41
C LYS A 37 4.61 2.87 2.66
N TRP A 38 3.84 1.79 2.54
CA TRP A 38 4.23 0.63 1.74
C TRP A 38 4.29 0.98 0.26
N GLU A 39 3.22 1.55 -0.32
CA GLU A 39 3.15 1.83 -1.76
C GLU A 39 4.11 2.93 -2.22
N CYS A 40 4.30 4.00 -1.42
CA CYS A 40 5.16 5.13 -1.77
C CYS A 40 6.59 5.02 -1.22
N GLY A 41 6.93 3.98 -0.46
CA GLY A 41 8.31 3.78 0.05
C GLY A 41 8.79 4.86 1.02
N GLY A 42 7.87 5.59 1.66
CA GLY A 42 8.15 6.52 2.76
C GLY A 42 9.02 7.73 2.39
N SER A 43 8.38 8.81 1.93
CA SER A 43 8.86 10.17 2.22
C SER A 43 7.71 11.16 2.13
N LEU A 44 6.78 11.13 3.10
CA LEU A 44 6.09 12.37 3.45
C LEU A 44 7.11 13.19 4.26
N ARG A 45 7.65 14.22 3.62
CA ARG A 45 8.46 15.26 4.22
C ARG A 45 7.58 16.20 5.03
#